data_AF-A0A438D9Z1-F1
#
_entry.id   AF-A0A438D9Z1-F1
#
_cell.length_a   1.000
_cell.length_b   1.000
_cell.length_c   1.000
_cell.angle_alpha   90.00
_cell.angle_beta   90.00
_cell.angle_gamma   90.00
#
_symmetry.space_group_name_H-M   'P 1'
#
loop_
_entity.id
_entity.type
_entity.pdbx_description
1 polymer ?
#
loop_
_entity_poly.entity_id
_entity_poly.type
_entity_poly.pdbx_seq_one_letter_code
_entity_poly.pdbx_strand_id
1 'polypeptide(L)' 'MLRNLYANEKRWKEADEVKGLMRRNGVKKEAGCSAIEVDSRVWEFVAGDRVHPKWEAIHSVLGQLWVHMKGTRLHTKL' A
#
# COMPACT_ATOMS: atom_id res chain seq x y z
N MET A 1 15.79 4.38 -10.52
CA MET A 1 14.76 5.17 -11.23
C MET A 1 14.19 4.50 -12.49
N LEU A 2 14.86 3.51 -13.11
CA LEU A 2 14.41 2.86 -14.36
C LEU A 2 12.99 2.25 -14.34
N ARG A 3 12.61 1.56 -13.25
CA ARG A 3 11.26 0.99 -13.09
C ARG A 3 10.13 2.02 -13.23
N ASN A 4 10.36 3.27 -12.80
CA ASN A 4 9.35 4.32 -12.87
C ASN A 4 9.23 4.90 -14.28
N LEU A 5 10.34 4.97 -15.03
CA LEU A 5 10.33 5.36 -16.45
C LEU A 5 9.45 4.39 -17.25
N TYR A 6 9.69 3.08 -17.13
CA TYR A 6 8.87 2.07 -17.79
C TYR A 6 7.39 2.13 -17.38
N ALA A 7 7.10 2.35 -16.09
CA ALA A 7 5.72 2.51 -15.64
C ALA A 7 5.03 3.75 -16.25
N ASN A 8 5.74 4.86 -16.41
CA ASN A 8 5.20 6.09 -17.02
C ASN A 8 4.88 5.90 -18.50
N GLU A 9 5.65 5.08 -19.20
CA GLU A 9 5.41 4.67 -20.59
C GLU A 9 4.37 3.53 -20.71
N LYS A 10 3.69 3.15 -19.62
CA LYS A 10 2.74 2.01 -19.54
C LYS A 10 3.37 0.65 -19.87
N ARG A 11 4.69 0.54 -19.79
CA ARG A 11 5.50 -0.67 -20.01
C ARG A 11 5.59 -1.49 -18.74
N TRP A 12 4.45 -2.05 -18.32
CA TRP A 12 4.30 -2.72 -17.03
C TRP A 12 5.15 -3.99 -16.90
N LYS A 13 5.38 -4.70 -18.01
CA LYS A 13 6.19 -5.92 -18.02
C LYS A 13 7.64 -5.61 -17.66
N GLU A 14 8.25 -4.63 -18.33
CA GLU A 14 9.62 -4.21 -18.07
C GLU A 14 9.77 -3.55 -16.70
N ALA A 15 8.75 -2.82 -16.25
CA ALA A 15 8.71 -2.29 -14.88
C ALA A 15 8.74 -3.42 -13.83
N ASP A 16 8.07 -4.53 -14.07
CA ASP A 16 8.06 -5.69 -13.18
C ASP A 16 9.35 -6.52 -13.27
N GLU A 17 9.93 -6.66 -14.46
CA GLU A 17 11.26 -7.27 -14.65
C GLU A 17 12.35 -6.54 -13.86
N VAL A 18 12.39 -5.21 -13.94
CA VAL A 18 13.32 -4.39 -13.14
C VAL A 18 13.06 -4.58 -11.64
N LYS A 19 11.80 -4.61 -11.22
CA LYS A 19 11.43 -4.86 -9.81
C LYS A 19 11.89 -6.25 -9.34
N GLY A 20 11.78 -7.27 -10.20
CA GLY A 20 12.25 -8.62 -9.93
C GLY A 20 13.76 -8.70 -9.81
N LEU A 21 14.50 -8.05 -10.72
CA LEU A 21 15.96 -7.94 -10.65
C LEU A 21 16.42 -7.25 -9.35
N MET A 22 15.77 -6.15 -8.97
CA MET A 22 16.06 -5.46 -7.71
C MET A 22 15.89 -6.39 -6.50
N ARG A 23 14.81 -7.19 -6.46
CA ARG A 23 14.58 -8.17 -5.38
C ARG A 23 15.64 -9.27 -5.34
N ARG A 24 15.98 -9.86 -6.50
CA ARG A 24 17.01 -10.91 -6.58
C ARG A 24 18.39 -10.41 -6.14
N ASN A 25 18.70 -9.15 -6.43
CA ASN A 25 19.97 -8.53 -6.08
C ASN A 25 19.97 -7.96 -4.64
N GLY A 26 18.95 -8.27 -3.82
CA GLY A 26 18.86 -7.79 -2.44
C GLY A 26 18.62 -6.28 -2.29
N VAL A 27 18.31 -5.58 -3.38
CA VAL A 27 18.02 -4.14 -3.35
C VAL A 27 16.66 -3.94 -2.69
N LYS A 28 16.71 -3.52 -1.42
CA LYS A 28 15.52 -3.11 -0.66
C LYS A 28 15.23 -1.66 -0.97
N LYS A 29 13.97 -1.36 -1.32
CA LYS A 29 13.49 0.01 -1.30
C LYS A 29 13.38 0.43 0.16
N GLU A 30 13.76 1.67 0.47
CA GLU A 30 13.41 2.26 1.76
C GLU A 30 11.89 2.20 1.94
N ALA A 31 11.47 1.84 3.14
CA ALA A 31 10.04 1.81 3.46
C ALA A 31 9.50 3.23 3.37
N GLY A 32 8.31 3.38 2.77
CA GLY A 32 7.60 4.64 2.88
C GLY A 32 7.11 4.83 4.30
N CYS A 33 7.23 6.03 4.84
CA CYS A 33 6.68 6.39 6.15
C CYS A 33 5.72 7.57 5.97
N SER A 34 4.62 7.55 6.70
CA SER A 34 3.68 8.66 6.82
C SER A 34 3.32 8.86 8.28
N ALA A 35 2.91 10.06 8.66
CA ALA A 35 2.47 10.34 10.02
C ALA A 35 1.23 11.24 10.01
N ILE A 36 0.42 11.11 11.04
CA ILE A 36 -0.71 12.02 11.31
C ILE A 36 -0.63 12.50 12.76
N GLU A 37 -1.17 13.67 13.04
CA GLU A 37 -1.32 14.18 14.39
C GLU A 37 -2.80 14.16 14.81
N VAL A 38 -3.08 13.59 15.98
CA VAL A 38 -4.40 13.53 16.60
C VAL A 38 -4.25 13.80 18.08
N ASP A 39 -5.01 14.75 18.62
CA ASP A 39 -4.97 15.13 20.04
C ASP A 39 -3.54 15.44 20.53
N SER A 40 -2.78 16.20 19.73
CA SER A 40 -1.37 16.55 19.98
C SER A 40 -0.43 15.34 20.09
N ARG A 41 -0.84 14.18 19.58
CA ARG A 41 -0.03 12.97 19.50
C ARG A 41 0.20 12.58 18.05
N VAL A 42 1.48 12.39 17.71
CA VAL A 42 1.89 11.90 16.39
C VAL A 42 1.79 10.37 16.34
N TRP A 43 1.17 9.88 15.27
CA TRP A 43 1.07 8.45 14.95
C TRP A 43 1.74 8.19 13.62
N GLU A 44 2.76 7.33 13.64
CA GLU A 44 3.54 6.96 12.45
C GLU A 44 3.02 5.66 11.83
N PHE A 45 3.08 5.58 10.52
CA PHE A 45 2.69 4.43 9.71
C PHE A 45 3.83 4.11 8.75
N VAL A 46 4.44 2.94 8.93
CA VAL A 46 5.52 2.45 8.08
C VAL A 46 4.98 1.43 7.09
N ALA A 47 5.29 1.61 5.81
CA ALA A 47 4.81 0.77 4.74
C ALA A 47 5.30 -0.68 4.93
N GLY A 48 4.35 -1.60 5.10
CA GLY A 48 4.61 -3.03 5.28
C GLY A 48 4.94 -3.44 6.72
N ASP A 49 4.98 -2.50 7.67
CA ASP A 49 5.07 -2.82 9.09
C ASP A 49 3.73 -3.35 9.62
N ARG A 50 3.77 -4.27 10.59
CA ARG A 50 2.60 -4.83 11.30
C ARG A 50 2.68 -4.65 12.82
N VAL A 51 3.70 -3.93 13.30
CA VAL A 51 4.01 -3.80 14.73
C VAL A 51 3.13 -2.74 15.43
N HIS A 52 2.41 -1.92 14.66
CA HIS A 52 1.51 -0.91 15.23
C HIS A 52 0.47 -1.55 16.19
N PRO A 53 0.34 -1.10 17.45
CA PRO A 53 -0.56 -1.73 18.44
C PRO A 53 -2.04 -1.77 18.02
N LYS A 54 -2.44 -0.90 17.10
CA LYS A 54 -3.79 -0.82 16.52
C LYS A 54 -3.90 -1.39 15.10
N TRP A 55 -2.92 -2.17 14.64
CA TRP A 55 -2.84 -2.71 13.28
C TRP A 55 -4.17 -3.32 12.80
N GLU A 56 -4.77 -4.22 13.59
CA GLU A 56 -6.01 -4.89 13.23
C GLU A 56 -7.18 -3.92 13.04
N ALA A 57 -7.33 -2.96 13.95
CA ALA A 57 -8.39 -1.96 13.88
C ALA A 57 -8.25 -1.06 12.65
N ILE A 58 -7.02 -0.59 12.36
CA ILE A 58 -6.73 0.23 11.17
C ILE A 58 -7.10 -0.54 9.90
N HIS A 59 -6.67 -1.80 9.79
CA HIS A 59 -6.96 -2.62 8.62
C HIS A 59 -8.44 -2.97 8.46
N SER A 60 -9.17 -3.17 9.57
CA SER A 60 -10.62 -3.36 9.53
C SER A 60 -11.32 -2.13 8.95
N VAL A 61 -10.99 -0.93 9.42
CA VAL A 61 -11.55 0.33 8.89
C VAL A 61 -11.20 0.54 7.42
N LEU A 62 -9.94 0.30 7.03
CA LEU A 62 -9.52 0.38 5.63
C LEU A 62 -10.28 -0.60 4.73
N GLY A 63 -10.56 -1.81 5.21
CA GLY A 63 -11.39 -2.79 4.50
C GLY A 63 -12.82 -2.32 4.28
N GLN A 64 -13.44 -1.74 5.32
CA GLN A 64 -14.79 -1.17 5.22
C GLN A 64 -14.83 0.01 4.24
N LEU A 65 -13.84 0.91 4.31
CA LEU A 65 -13.70 2.03 3.37
C LEU A 65 -13.53 1.54 1.93
N TRP A 66 -12.73 0.49 1.72
CA TRP A 66 -12.56 -0.10 0.39
C TRP A 66 -13.88 -0.63 -0.18
N VAL A 67 -14.66 -1.36 0.63
CA VAL A 67 -15.99 -1.85 0.22
C VAL A 67 -16.91 -0.68 -0.13
N HIS A 68 -16.92 0.37 0.70
CA HIS A 68 -17.73 1.56 0.46
C HIS A 68 -17.33 2.29 -0.84
N MET A 69 -16.03 2.52 -1.05
CA MET A 69 -15.49 3.21 -2.23
C MET A 69 -15.67 2.40 -3.52
N LYS A 70 -15.72 1.07 -3.44
CA LYS A 70 -15.94 0.19 -4.60
C LYS A 70 -17.39 0.16 -5.10
N GLY A 71 -18.32 0.81 -4.39
CA GLY A 71 -19.72 0.87 -4.80
C GLY A 71 -20.41 -0.48 -4.60
N THR A 72 -21.18 -0.56 -3.54
CA THR A 72 -22.11 -1.64 -3.22
C THR A 72 -22.94 -2.06 -4.46
N ARG A 73 -22.62 -3.19 -5.11
CA ARG A 73 -23.62 -4.05 -5.76
C ARG A 73 -23.95 -5.19 -4.81
N LEU A 74 -24.68 -4.89 -3.74
CA LEU A 74 -25.40 -5.92 -3.00
C LEU A 74 -26.59 -6.34 -3.88
N HIS A 75 -26.37 -7.31 -4.76
CA HIS A 75 -27.47 -8.17 -5.17
C HIS A 75 -27.79 -9.07 -3.97
N THR A 76 -28.68 -8.61 -3.10
CA THR A 76 -29.43 -9.50 -2.23
C THR A 76 -30.41 -10.24 -3.14
N LYS A 77 -30.07 -11.46 -3.55
CA LYS A 77 -31.05 -12.46 -3.98
C LYS A 77 -31.27 -13.40 -2.82
N LEU A 78 -32.43 -13.30 -2.20
CA LEU A 78 -33.21 -14.46 -1.77
C LEU A 78 -34.57 -14.32 -2.45
#